data_AF-A0A0Q9D885-F1
#
_entry.id   AF-A0A0Q9D885-F1
#
_cell.length_a   1.000
_cell.length_b   1.000
_cell.length_c   1.000
_cell.angle_alpha   90.00
_cell.angle_beta   90.00
_cell.angle_gamma   90.00
#
_symmetry.space_group_name_H-M   'P 1'
#
loop_
_entity.id
_entity.type
_entity.pdbx_description
1 polymer ?
#
loop_
_entity_poly.entity_id
_entity_poly.type
_entity_poly.pdbx_seq_one_letter_code
_entity_poly.pdbx_strand_id
1 'polypeptide(L)'
;MSGAPAWGSLEPRDPRSLDDLLAEAVAAADPGIGDRIATQPAAHLELVALTARAHLATEELLATAVSSARSAGHSWEAVGTALGITRQAAQQRFGRPAGPGDGAPGLVDDLIAGAVPGDTRTLAPVTALTEMAALEVYGRHGWRSIGFGAAFHTIERTTQQWEHKRVYVLGASRFGLEAEGWERIGTWFPWVYYARGLGTTPVGQRGPVEDDLS
;
A
#
# COMPACT_ATOMS: atom_id res chain seq x y z
N MET A 1 -36.85 -12.93 -33.52
CA MET A 1 -36.55 -11.70 -32.75
C MET A 1 -35.53 -12.07 -31.67
N SER A 2 -34.27 -11.69 -31.85
CA SER A 2 -33.26 -11.73 -30.80
C SER A 2 -32.35 -10.53 -31.03
N GLY A 3 -32.50 -9.51 -30.18
CA GLY A 3 -31.70 -8.28 -30.23
C GLY A 3 -30.45 -8.45 -29.38
N ALA A 4 -29.28 -8.36 -30.00
CA ALA A 4 -28.02 -8.18 -29.28
C ALA A 4 -27.96 -6.74 -28.72
N PRO A 5 -27.48 -6.52 -27.48
CA PRO A 5 -27.32 -5.17 -26.98
C PRO A 5 -26.15 -4.50 -27.70
N ALA A 6 -26.42 -3.35 -28.31
CA ALA A 6 -25.41 -2.43 -28.83
C ALA A 6 -24.58 -1.91 -27.66
N TRP A 7 -23.31 -2.31 -27.59
CA TRP A 7 -22.36 -1.65 -26.72
C TRP A 7 -22.02 -0.33 -27.40
N GLY A 8 -22.56 0.75 -26.84
CA GLY A 8 -22.30 2.11 -27.29
C GLY A 8 -20.80 2.34 -27.42
N SER A 9 -20.42 2.97 -28.53
CA SER A 9 -19.08 3.42 -28.85
C SER A 9 -18.38 3.95 -27.60
N LEU A 10 -17.41 3.20 -27.09
CA LEU A 10 -16.43 3.71 -26.16
C LEU A 10 -15.74 4.87 -26.90
N GLU A 11 -15.94 6.09 -26.42
CA GLU A 11 -15.17 7.24 -26.89
C GLU A 11 -13.68 6.89 -26.92
N PRO A 12 -12.88 7.47 -27.84
CA PRO A 12 -11.45 7.24 -27.86
C PRO A 12 -10.87 7.67 -26.50
N ARG A 13 -10.53 6.70 -25.66
CA ARG A 13 -9.62 6.93 -24.53
C ARG A 13 -8.38 7.53 -25.15
N ASP A 14 -8.04 8.75 -24.79
CA ASP A 14 -6.78 9.39 -25.17
C ASP A 14 -5.64 8.38 -24.99
N PRO A 15 -5.05 7.82 -26.07
CA PRO A 15 -4.11 6.73 -25.96
C PRO A 15 -2.72 7.31 -25.71
N ARG A 16 -2.57 8.10 -24.64
CA ARG A 16 -1.25 8.53 -24.19
C ARG A 16 -0.45 7.29 -23.81
N SER A 17 0.73 7.16 -24.39
CA SER A 17 1.60 6.05 -24.06
C SER A 17 2.09 6.18 -22.61
N LEU A 18 2.48 5.06 -22.00
CA LEU A 18 3.11 5.09 -20.68
C LEU A 18 4.37 5.97 -20.69
N ASP A 19 5.07 6.00 -21.82
CA ASP A 19 6.28 6.80 -22.00
C ASP A 19 5.96 8.30 -21.94
N ASP A 20 4.86 8.75 -22.57
CA ASP A 20 4.40 10.14 -22.49
C ASP A 20 4.05 10.53 -21.05
N LEU A 21 3.35 9.65 -20.33
CA LEU A 21 2.98 9.88 -18.93
C LEU A 21 4.19 9.94 -17.99
N LEU A 22 5.20 9.12 -18.24
CA LEU A 22 6.45 9.15 -17.48
C LEU A 22 7.26 10.40 -17.80
N ALA A 23 7.33 10.82 -19.06
CA ALA A 23 7.98 12.06 -19.47
C ALA A 23 7.33 13.28 -18.80
N GLU A 24 6.00 13.33 -18.78
CA GLU A 24 5.24 14.36 -18.06
C GLU A 24 5.51 14.33 -16.54
N ALA A 25 5.52 13.15 -15.92
CA ALA A 25 5.79 13.02 -14.49
C ALA A 25 7.21 13.47 -14.12
N VAL A 26 8.20 13.16 -14.97
CA VAL A 26 9.59 13.62 -14.82
C VAL A 26 9.66 15.15 -14.98
N ALA A 27 9.01 15.72 -15.99
CA ALA A 27 8.96 17.17 -16.19
C ALA A 27 8.26 17.90 -15.03
N ALA A 28 7.18 17.32 -14.49
CA ALA A 28 6.47 17.86 -13.34
C ALA A 28 7.29 17.82 -12.04
N ALA A 29 8.20 16.86 -11.90
CA ALA A 29 9.08 16.75 -10.74
C ALA A 29 10.18 17.83 -10.71
N ASP A 30 10.53 18.42 -11.85
CA ASP A 30 11.41 19.59 -11.96
C ASP A 30 10.96 20.49 -13.12
N PRO A 31 10.01 21.41 -12.88
CA PRO A 31 9.38 22.24 -13.93
C PRO A 31 10.32 23.21 -14.68
N GLY A 32 11.62 23.25 -14.38
CA GLY A 32 12.60 24.09 -15.07
C GLY A 32 13.74 23.33 -15.74
N ILE A 33 13.74 22.00 -15.70
CA ILE A 33 14.87 21.20 -16.19
C ILE A 33 15.05 21.33 -17.71
N GLY A 34 13.96 21.49 -18.48
CA GLY A 34 14.01 21.68 -19.92
C GLY A 34 14.75 22.96 -20.32
N ASP A 35 14.45 24.08 -19.66
CA ASP A 35 15.11 25.37 -19.90
C ASP A 35 16.61 25.31 -19.54
N ARG A 36 16.95 24.62 -18.45
CA ARG A 36 18.35 24.42 -18.05
C ARG A 36 19.09 23.51 -19.04
N ILE A 37 18.48 22.41 -19.49
CA ILE A 37 19.06 21.54 -20.53
C ILE A 37 19.35 22.33 -21.82
N ALA A 38 18.43 23.22 -22.23
CA ALA A 38 18.60 24.03 -23.43
C ALA A 38 19.76 25.05 -23.33
N THR A 39 20.14 25.45 -22.12
CA THR A 39 21.09 26.56 -21.88
C THR A 39 22.39 26.15 -21.19
N GLN A 40 22.42 25.01 -20.51
CA GLN A 40 23.50 24.60 -19.61
C GLN A 40 23.84 23.11 -19.84
N PRO A 41 25.02 22.79 -20.41
CA PRO A 41 25.43 21.40 -20.62
C PRO A 41 25.44 20.53 -19.34
N ALA A 42 25.71 21.13 -18.18
CA ALA A 42 25.71 20.43 -16.89
C ALA A 42 24.33 19.92 -16.46
N ALA A 43 23.24 20.56 -16.92
CA ALA A 43 21.87 20.17 -16.58
C ALA A 43 21.48 18.77 -17.12
N HIS A 44 22.22 18.24 -18.10
CA HIS A 44 22.06 16.84 -18.51
C HIS A 44 22.38 15.85 -17.38
N LEU A 45 23.32 16.17 -16.49
CA LEU A 45 23.60 15.33 -15.31
C LEU A 45 22.47 15.40 -14.28
N GLU A 46 21.79 16.55 -14.16
CA GLU A 46 20.59 16.68 -13.33
C GLU A 46 19.46 15.80 -13.86
N LEU A 47 19.28 15.72 -15.19
CA LEU A 47 18.30 14.83 -15.82
C LEU A 47 18.64 13.35 -15.56
N VAL A 48 19.92 12.98 -15.61
CA VAL A 48 20.35 11.62 -15.23
C VAL A 48 19.99 11.33 -13.78
N ALA A 49 20.27 12.26 -12.86
CA ALA A 49 19.92 12.07 -11.45
C ALA A 49 18.40 11.98 -11.23
N LEU A 50 17.61 12.80 -11.92
CA LEU A 50 16.15 12.78 -11.82
C LEU A 50 15.55 11.48 -12.39
N THR A 51 16.00 11.06 -13.56
CA THR A 51 15.54 9.79 -14.17
C THR A 51 16.03 8.56 -13.41
N ALA A 52 17.20 8.61 -12.75
CA ALA A 52 17.63 7.56 -11.83
C ALA A 52 16.70 7.44 -10.61
N ARG A 53 16.22 8.56 -10.04
CA ARG A 53 15.19 8.52 -8.98
C ARG A 53 13.88 7.93 -9.48
N ALA A 54 13.45 8.31 -10.69
CA ALA A 54 12.25 7.75 -11.31
C ALA A 54 12.41 6.23 -11.54
N HIS A 55 13.56 5.79 -12.02
CA HIS A 55 13.87 4.37 -12.21
C HIS A 55 13.75 3.57 -10.91
N LEU A 56 14.38 4.05 -9.82
CA LEU A 56 14.27 3.42 -8.50
C LEU A 56 12.82 3.36 -8.02
N ALA A 57 12.04 4.42 -8.22
CA ALA A 57 10.62 4.40 -7.89
C ALA A 57 9.88 3.34 -8.71
N THR A 58 10.11 3.24 -10.02
CA THR A 58 9.45 2.24 -10.87
C THR A 58 9.87 0.80 -10.57
N GLU A 59 11.13 0.58 -10.15
CA GLU A 59 11.60 -0.74 -9.69
C GLU A 59 10.87 -1.16 -8.40
N GLU A 60 10.66 -0.23 -7.46
CA GLU A 60 9.88 -0.48 -6.25
C GLU A 60 8.40 -0.77 -6.57
N LEU A 61 7.81 -0.01 -7.51
CA LEU A 61 6.45 -0.27 -8.00
C LEU A 61 6.34 -1.67 -8.62
N LEU A 62 7.34 -2.08 -9.39
CA LEU A 62 7.40 -3.41 -10.00
C LEU A 62 7.51 -4.51 -8.94
N ALA A 63 8.41 -4.36 -7.97
CA ALA A 63 8.56 -5.31 -6.86
C ALA A 63 7.26 -5.46 -6.06
N THR A 64 6.58 -4.34 -5.80
CA THR A 64 5.27 -4.31 -5.12
C THR A 64 4.20 -5.03 -5.95
N ALA A 65 4.14 -4.79 -7.26
CA ALA A 65 3.22 -5.48 -8.16
C ALA A 65 3.48 -7.00 -8.21
N VAL A 66 4.75 -7.43 -8.22
CA VAL A 66 5.12 -8.84 -8.17
C VAL A 66 4.71 -9.47 -6.84
N SER A 67 5.01 -8.82 -5.71
CA SER A 67 4.59 -9.27 -4.37
C SER A 67 3.07 -9.41 -4.26
N SER A 68 2.35 -8.46 -4.86
CA SER A 68 0.89 -8.47 -4.97
C SER A 68 0.38 -9.68 -5.75
N ALA A 69 0.94 -9.95 -6.94
CA ALA A 69 0.59 -11.12 -7.74
C ALA A 69 0.85 -12.43 -6.99
N ARG A 70 1.97 -12.51 -6.25
CA ARG A 70 2.31 -13.65 -5.39
C ARG A 70 1.30 -13.83 -4.25
N SER A 71 0.87 -12.74 -3.63
CA SER A 71 -0.16 -12.75 -2.57
C SER A 71 -1.53 -13.21 -3.09
N ALA A 72 -1.85 -12.88 -4.36
CA ALA A 72 -3.05 -13.35 -5.04
C ALA A 72 -2.97 -14.81 -5.52
N GLY A 73 -1.88 -15.52 -5.21
CA GLY A 73 -1.70 -16.95 -5.51
C GLY A 73 -1.06 -17.25 -6.87
N HIS A 74 -0.63 -16.25 -7.64
CA HIS A 74 0.04 -16.51 -8.93
C HIS A 74 1.42 -17.14 -8.74
N SER A 75 1.77 -18.10 -9.60
CA SER A 75 3.06 -18.81 -9.57
C SER A 75 4.22 -17.91 -10.03
N TRP A 76 5.46 -18.26 -9.67
CA TRP A 76 6.66 -17.60 -10.22
C TRP A 76 6.79 -17.74 -11.73
N GLU A 77 6.19 -18.78 -12.30
CA GLU A 77 6.13 -18.97 -13.74
C GLU A 77 5.22 -17.93 -14.39
N ALA A 78 4.02 -17.73 -13.84
CA ALA A 78 3.10 -16.69 -14.32
C ALA A 78 3.70 -15.28 -14.20
N VAL A 79 4.41 -14.99 -13.11
CA VAL A 79 5.17 -13.74 -12.94
C VAL A 79 6.27 -13.61 -14.00
N GLY A 80 7.06 -14.66 -14.23
CA GLY A 80 8.10 -14.67 -15.27
C GLY A 80 7.52 -14.39 -16.66
N THR A 81 6.43 -15.07 -17.02
CA THR A 81 5.70 -14.84 -18.27
C THR A 81 5.25 -13.40 -18.42
N ALA A 82 4.64 -12.81 -17.37
CA ALA A 82 4.18 -11.42 -17.41
C ALA A 82 5.33 -10.41 -17.58
N LEU A 83 6.52 -10.73 -17.07
CA LEU A 83 7.72 -9.89 -17.15
C LEU A 83 8.60 -10.17 -18.39
N GLY A 84 8.25 -11.18 -19.20
CA GLY A 84 9.09 -11.61 -20.33
C GLY A 84 10.42 -12.23 -19.92
N ILE A 85 10.53 -12.78 -18.70
CA ILE A 85 11.73 -13.42 -18.16
C ILE A 85 11.47 -14.87 -17.73
N THR A 86 12.52 -15.63 -17.47
CA THR A 86 12.36 -17.00 -17.00
C THR A 86 11.82 -17.04 -15.56
N ARG A 87 11.15 -18.14 -15.19
CA ARG A 87 10.72 -18.41 -13.80
C ARG A 87 11.86 -18.25 -12.80
N GLN A 88 13.05 -18.78 -13.13
CA GLN A 88 14.22 -18.72 -12.26
C GLN A 88 14.73 -17.27 -12.12
N ALA A 89 14.76 -16.49 -13.21
CA ALA A 89 15.12 -15.08 -13.17
C ALA A 89 14.12 -14.27 -12.32
N ALA A 90 12.82 -14.52 -12.46
CA ALA A 90 11.79 -13.89 -11.64
C ALA A 90 11.96 -14.25 -10.15
N GLN A 91 12.15 -15.53 -9.83
CA GLN A 91 12.37 -15.99 -8.46
C GLN A 91 13.67 -15.44 -7.86
N GLN A 92 14.74 -15.34 -8.64
CA GLN A 92 16.01 -14.77 -8.17
C GLN A 92 15.88 -13.27 -7.87
N ARG A 93 15.21 -12.53 -8.77
CA ARG A 93 15.06 -11.07 -8.68
C ARG A 93 14.05 -10.64 -7.61
N PHE A 94 12.94 -11.36 -7.47
CA PHE A 94 11.82 -10.96 -6.61
C PHE A 94 11.46 -11.97 -5.51
N GLY A 95 12.05 -13.17 -5.54
CA GLY A 95 11.71 -14.26 -4.62
C GLY A 95 12.59 -14.34 -3.36
N ARG A 96 13.53 -13.41 -3.17
CA ARG A 96 14.20 -13.25 -1.88
C ARG A 96 13.27 -12.49 -0.93
N PRO A 97 12.91 -13.07 0.22
CA PRO A 97 12.26 -12.31 1.28
C PRO A 97 13.18 -11.19 1.76
N ALA A 98 12.56 -10.15 2.34
CA ALA A 98 13.25 -9.24 3.24
C ALA A 98 13.97 -10.08 4.34
N GLY A 99 15.04 -9.54 4.92
CA GLY A 99 15.88 -10.28 5.87
C GLY A 99 15.14 -10.84 7.11
N PRO A 100 15.86 -11.58 7.97
CA PRO A 100 15.28 -12.43 9.02
C PRO A 100 14.33 -11.67 9.95
N GLY A 101 13.04 -11.90 9.75
CA GLY A 101 11.92 -11.34 10.52
C GLY A 101 10.53 -11.62 9.91
N ASP A 102 10.43 -12.56 8.96
CA ASP A 102 9.28 -12.79 8.06
C ASP A 102 8.03 -13.44 8.73
N GLY A 103 7.66 -12.96 9.91
CA GLY A 103 6.28 -12.98 10.38
C GLY A 103 5.71 -11.57 10.31
N ALA A 104 4.38 -11.43 10.22
CA ALA A 104 3.76 -10.22 10.77
C ALA A 104 4.33 -9.99 12.17
N PRO A 105 4.81 -8.77 12.52
CA PRO A 105 5.14 -8.48 13.89
C PRO A 105 3.95 -8.94 14.73
N GLY A 106 4.21 -9.93 15.57
CA GLY A 106 3.23 -10.36 16.55
C GLY A 106 2.86 -9.18 17.42
N LEU A 107 1.85 -9.37 18.25
CA LEU A 107 1.57 -8.40 19.28
C LEU A 107 2.84 -8.18 20.14
N VAL A 108 3.42 -6.99 20.10
CA VAL A 108 4.61 -6.65 20.91
C VAL A 108 4.15 -5.88 22.14
N ASP A 109 4.59 -6.35 23.31
CA ASP A 109 4.15 -5.80 24.60
C ASP A 109 4.44 -4.30 24.70
N ASP A 110 5.59 -3.85 24.20
CA ASP A 110 5.97 -2.44 24.18
C ASP A 110 4.98 -1.58 23.38
N LEU A 111 4.32 -2.13 22.36
CA LEU A 111 3.28 -1.45 21.59
C LEU A 111 1.91 -1.48 22.27
N ILE A 112 1.65 -2.25 23.33
CA ILE A 112 0.41 -2.16 24.11
C ILE A 112 0.61 -1.46 25.45
N ALA A 113 1.69 -1.78 26.14
CA ALA A 113 1.90 -1.43 27.53
C ALA A 113 1.83 0.09 27.74
N GLY A 114 1.00 0.49 28.70
CA GLY A 114 0.83 1.88 29.10
C GLY A 114 0.21 2.81 28.05
N ALA A 115 -0.23 2.30 26.89
CA ALA A 115 -0.77 3.14 25.83
C ALA A 115 -2.17 3.66 26.19
N VAL A 116 -2.34 4.98 26.14
CA VAL A 116 -3.61 5.67 26.34
C VAL A 116 -4.24 6.09 25.01
N PRO A 117 -5.57 6.30 24.93
CA PRO A 117 -6.20 6.79 23.71
C PRO A 117 -5.54 8.08 23.19
N GLY A 118 -5.23 8.13 21.90
CA GLY A 118 -4.49 9.20 21.23
C GLY A 118 -2.99 8.94 21.06
N ASP A 119 -2.41 7.96 21.78
CA ASP A 119 -1.00 7.61 21.63
C ASP A 119 -0.71 7.08 20.23
N THR A 120 0.37 7.57 19.62
CA THR A 120 0.81 7.13 18.31
C THR A 120 2.10 6.32 18.42
N ARG A 121 2.19 5.20 17.70
CA ARG A 121 3.36 4.33 17.65
C ARG A 121 3.65 3.86 16.22
N THR A 122 4.86 3.35 16.00
CA THR A 122 5.29 2.82 14.70
C THR A 122 5.27 1.30 14.73
N LEU A 123 4.44 0.70 13.88
CA LEU A 123 4.42 -0.73 13.62
C LEU A 123 5.42 -1.03 12.50
N ALA A 124 6.60 -1.54 12.86
CA ALA A 124 7.66 -1.89 11.95
C ALA A 124 8.54 -3.02 12.52
N PRO A 125 9.23 -3.79 11.67
CA PRO A 125 9.12 -3.79 10.21
C PRO A 125 7.87 -4.54 9.73
N VAL A 126 7.20 -4.04 8.69
CA VAL A 126 6.14 -4.77 7.98
C VAL A 126 6.39 -4.74 6.48
N THR A 127 5.81 -5.71 5.76
CA THR A 127 5.83 -5.75 4.29
C THR A 127 4.41 -5.78 3.77
N ALA A 128 4.23 -5.59 2.46
CA ALA A 128 2.96 -5.83 1.80
C ALA A 128 2.37 -7.24 2.05
N LEU A 129 3.16 -8.23 2.47
CA LEU A 129 2.64 -9.57 2.81
C LEU A 129 2.16 -9.65 4.26
N THR A 130 2.82 -8.94 5.16
CA THR A 130 2.67 -9.13 6.61
C THR A 130 1.87 -8.02 7.29
N GLU A 131 1.78 -6.85 6.67
CA GLU A 131 1.11 -5.67 7.23
C GLU A 131 -0.35 -5.94 7.62
N MET A 132 -1.13 -6.63 6.78
CA MET A 132 -2.57 -6.79 7.02
C MET A 132 -2.85 -7.72 8.19
N ALA A 133 -2.07 -8.80 8.32
CA ALA A 133 -2.16 -9.72 9.45
C ALA A 133 -1.71 -9.03 10.76
N ALA A 134 -0.68 -8.19 10.71
CA ALA A 134 -0.28 -7.38 11.85
C ALA A 134 -1.40 -6.41 12.24
N LEU A 135 -1.90 -5.62 11.29
CA LEU A 135 -2.97 -4.66 11.50
C LEU A 135 -4.26 -5.31 12.03
N GLU A 136 -4.58 -6.54 11.61
CA GLU A 136 -5.71 -7.30 12.18
C GLU A 136 -5.49 -7.59 13.68
N VAL A 137 -4.29 -8.04 14.06
CA VAL A 137 -3.93 -8.30 15.46
C VAL A 137 -3.99 -7.02 16.30
N TYR A 138 -3.37 -5.94 15.83
CA TYR A 138 -3.35 -4.66 16.53
C TYR A 138 -4.73 -3.98 16.57
N GLY A 139 -5.52 -4.13 15.50
CA GLY A 139 -6.89 -3.66 15.38
C GLY A 139 -7.81 -4.24 16.45
N ARG A 140 -7.69 -5.55 16.75
CA ARG A 140 -8.41 -6.18 17.87
C ARG A 140 -8.02 -5.61 19.24
N HIS A 141 -6.79 -5.11 19.37
CA HIS A 141 -6.29 -4.47 20.58
C HIS A 141 -6.50 -2.96 20.55
N GLY A 142 -7.31 -2.45 19.62
CA GLY A 142 -7.77 -1.08 19.53
C GLY A 142 -6.78 -0.07 18.97
N TRP A 143 -5.87 -0.54 18.13
CA TRP A 143 -4.99 0.31 17.35
C TRP A 143 -5.53 0.49 15.94
N ARG A 144 -5.61 1.73 15.46
CA ARG A 144 -5.94 2.03 14.06
C ARG A 144 -4.71 2.52 13.33
N SER A 145 -4.50 2.11 12.08
CA SER A 145 -3.52 2.79 11.24
C SER A 145 -4.04 4.16 10.81
N ILE A 146 -3.19 5.17 10.93
CA ILE A 146 -3.45 6.56 10.51
C ILE A 146 -2.45 7.05 9.44
N GLY A 147 -1.44 6.27 9.13
CA GLY A 147 -0.43 6.56 8.12
C GLY A 147 0.46 5.35 7.85
N PHE A 148 1.24 5.40 6.79
CA PHE A 148 2.15 4.32 6.39
C PHE A 148 3.29 4.81 5.49
N GLY A 149 4.32 3.98 5.39
CA GLY A 149 5.43 4.11 4.45
C GLY A 149 5.96 2.73 4.05
N ALA A 150 7.08 2.70 3.32
CA ALA A 150 7.56 1.49 2.61
C ALA A 150 7.71 0.21 3.47
N ALA A 151 7.85 0.34 4.79
CA ALA A 151 7.97 -0.81 5.70
C ALA A 151 7.36 -0.58 7.09
N PHE A 152 6.42 0.36 7.21
CA PHE A 152 5.82 0.69 8.50
C PHE A 152 4.40 1.21 8.37
N HIS A 153 3.62 1.04 9.45
CA HIS A 153 2.41 1.81 9.68
C HIS A 153 2.58 2.68 10.92
N THR A 154 2.08 3.91 10.85
CA THR A 154 1.82 4.73 12.03
C THR A 154 0.44 4.33 12.55
N ILE A 155 0.39 3.89 13.81
CA ILE A 155 -0.82 3.41 14.47
C ILE A 155 -1.17 4.29 15.67
N GLU A 156 -2.46 4.56 15.86
CA GLU A 156 -2.99 5.35 16.96
C GLU A 156 -3.83 4.46 17.89
N ARG A 157 -3.63 4.62 19.20
CA ARG A 157 -4.41 3.94 20.23
C ARG A 157 -5.79 4.56 20.34
N THR A 158 -6.82 3.73 20.35
CA THR A 158 -8.21 4.15 20.50
C THR A 158 -8.93 3.29 21.55
N THR A 159 -10.20 3.64 21.83
CA THR A 159 -11.08 2.93 22.76
C THR A 159 -11.95 1.86 22.10
N GLN A 160 -11.76 1.58 20.80
CA GLN A 160 -12.55 0.60 20.06
C GLN A 160 -11.65 -0.28 19.18
N GLN A 161 -12.15 -1.45 18.78
CA GLN A 161 -11.49 -2.29 17.80
C GLN A 161 -11.62 -1.73 16.38
N TRP A 162 -10.68 -2.10 15.52
CA TRP A 162 -10.60 -1.66 14.14
C TRP A 162 -10.38 -2.83 13.19
N GLU A 163 -11.04 -2.74 12.03
CA GLU A 163 -10.67 -3.51 10.85
C GLU A 163 -9.83 -2.66 9.91
N HIS A 164 -8.89 -3.31 9.22
CA HIS A 164 -8.11 -2.69 8.17
C HIS A 164 -8.29 -3.46 6.88
N LYS A 165 -8.29 -2.74 5.77
CA LYS A 165 -8.38 -3.33 4.43
C LYS A 165 -7.48 -2.58 3.48
N ARG A 166 -6.86 -3.33 2.58
CA ARG A 166 -6.27 -2.74 1.37
C ARG A 166 -7.01 -3.24 0.15
N VAL A 167 -7.18 -2.36 -0.81
CA VAL A 167 -7.76 -2.67 -2.13
C VAL A 167 -6.90 -2.05 -3.21
N TYR A 168 -6.93 -2.63 -4.40
CA TYR A 168 -6.22 -2.05 -5.54
C TYR A 168 -6.80 -0.68 -5.87
N VAL A 169 -5.91 0.31 -6.05
CA VAL A 169 -6.27 1.67 -6.46
C VAL A 169 -6.97 1.68 -7.82
N LEU A 170 -6.71 0.72 -8.69
CA LEU A 170 -7.39 0.58 -9.99
C LEU A 170 -8.59 -0.39 -9.95
N GLY A 171 -8.83 -1.06 -8.82
CA GLY A 171 -9.86 -2.09 -8.70
C GLY A 171 -11.25 -1.52 -8.38
N ALA A 172 -12.30 -2.17 -8.88
CA ALA A 172 -13.69 -1.78 -8.60
C ALA A 172 -14.08 -1.93 -7.11
N SER A 173 -13.38 -2.80 -6.36
CA SER A 173 -13.59 -3.02 -4.94
C SER A 173 -13.29 -1.81 -4.05
N ARG A 174 -12.70 -0.74 -4.60
CA ARG A 174 -12.49 0.53 -3.88
C ARG A 174 -13.78 1.37 -3.77
N PHE A 175 -14.74 1.16 -4.66
CA PHE A 175 -15.98 1.94 -4.69
C PHE A 175 -16.93 1.46 -3.59
N GLY A 176 -17.67 2.38 -2.96
CA GLY A 176 -18.68 2.06 -1.94
C GLY A 176 -18.14 1.83 -0.53
N LEU A 177 -16.83 1.63 -0.36
CA LEU A 177 -16.23 1.39 0.96
C LEU A 177 -16.52 2.51 1.97
N GLU A 178 -16.42 3.78 1.56
CA GLU A 178 -16.72 4.91 2.45
C GLU A 178 -18.20 4.92 2.88
N ALA A 179 -19.12 4.49 2.01
CA ALA A 179 -20.54 4.33 2.34
C ALA A 179 -20.80 3.14 3.30
N GLU A 180 -19.91 2.15 3.30
CA GLU A 180 -19.90 1.02 4.25
C GLU A 180 -19.19 1.34 5.58
N GLY A 181 -18.80 2.61 5.78
CA GLY A 181 -18.15 3.10 6.99
C GLY A 181 -16.63 2.93 7.02
N TRP A 182 -15.99 2.62 5.89
CA TRP A 182 -14.52 2.59 5.80
C TRP A 182 -13.95 4.00 5.65
N GLU A 183 -13.01 4.35 6.53
CA GLU A 183 -12.24 5.58 6.49
C GLU A 183 -10.98 5.35 5.65
N ARG A 184 -10.76 6.19 4.63
CA ARG A 184 -9.56 6.12 3.79
C ARG A 184 -8.36 6.70 4.55
N ILE A 185 -7.32 5.90 4.71
CA ILE A 185 -6.04 6.32 5.32
C ILE A 185 -5.17 7.03 4.28
N GLY A 186 -5.05 6.44 3.08
CA GLY A 186 -4.22 6.99 2.01
C GLY A 186 -3.99 6.01 0.86
N THR A 187 -3.12 6.40 -0.07
CA THR A 187 -2.73 5.59 -1.23
C THR A 187 -1.22 5.40 -1.26
N TRP A 188 -0.79 4.15 -1.39
CA TRP A 188 0.56 3.78 -1.78
C TRP A 188 0.42 2.77 -2.91
N PHE A 189 0.65 3.23 -4.15
CA PHE A 189 0.38 2.43 -5.33
C PHE A 189 1.04 1.04 -5.22
N PRO A 190 0.30 -0.05 -5.54
CA PRO A 190 -1.00 -0.08 -6.19
C PRO A 190 -2.18 -0.09 -5.21
N TRP A 191 -1.99 0.20 -3.93
CA TRP A 191 -2.97 0.04 -2.87
C TRP A 191 -3.59 1.34 -2.38
N VAL A 192 -4.83 1.23 -1.93
CA VAL A 192 -5.48 2.19 -1.04
C VAL A 192 -5.79 1.48 0.26
N TYR A 193 -5.40 2.08 1.38
CA TYR A 193 -5.63 1.54 2.70
C TYR A 193 -6.84 2.21 3.35
N TYR A 194 -7.62 1.41 4.05
CA TYR A 194 -8.80 1.81 4.77
C TYR A 194 -8.77 1.24 6.19
N ALA A 195 -9.39 1.96 7.13
CA ALA A 195 -9.69 1.51 8.47
C ALA A 195 -11.20 1.63 8.72
N ARG A 196 -11.77 0.78 9.56
CA ARG A 196 -13.17 0.90 9.99
C ARG A 196 -13.29 0.59 11.47
N GLY A 197 -13.88 1.51 12.23
CA GLY A 197 -14.17 1.31 13.65
C GLY A 197 -15.32 0.33 13.83
N LEU A 198 -15.18 -0.62 14.75
CA LEU A 198 -16.19 -1.64 15.02
C LEU A 198 -17.14 -1.28 16.17
N GLY A 199 -16.86 -0.21 16.93
CA GLY A 199 -17.62 0.16 18.12
C GLY A 199 -17.51 -0.84 19.28
N THR A 200 -16.68 -1.88 19.16
CA THR A 200 -16.46 -2.90 20.19
C THR A 200 -15.23 -2.58 21.03
N THR A 201 -15.25 -2.89 22.32
CA THR A 201 -14.12 -2.65 23.22
C THR A 201 -12.89 -3.47 22.83
N PRO A 202 -11.66 -2.92 22.90
CA PRO A 202 -10.42 -3.64 22.63
C PRO A 202 -10.23 -4.89 23.49
N VAL A 203 -9.69 -5.94 22.89
CA VAL A 203 -9.28 -7.15 23.62
C VAL A 203 -8.20 -6.78 24.64
N GLY A 204 -8.31 -7.29 25.88
CA GLY A 204 -7.35 -7.07 26.96
C GLY A 204 -7.60 -5.83 27.82
N GLN A 205 -8.54 -4.93 27.45
CA GLN A 205 -9.08 -3.94 28.39
C GLN A 205 -10.16 -4.60 29.25
N ARG A 206 -9.85 -4.83 30.53
CA ARG A 206 -10.88 -5.20 31.52
C ARG A 206 -11.84 -4.01 31.62
N GLY A 207 -13.13 -4.22 31.34
CA GLY A 207 -14.17 -3.23 31.66
C GLY A 207 -14.11 -2.86 33.14
N PRO A 208 -14.71 -1.73 33.56
CA PRO A 208 -14.74 -1.38 34.97
C PRO A 208 -15.35 -2.56 35.72
N VAL A 209 -14.62 -3.07 36.71
CA VAL A 209 -15.17 -4.01 37.69
C VAL A 209 -16.28 -3.21 38.36
N GLU A 210 -17.54 -3.55 38.09
CA GLU A 210 -18.63 -3.15 38.97
C GLU A 210 -18.29 -3.80 40.32
N ASP A 211 -17.75 -2.98 41.22
CA ASP A 211 -17.64 -3.33 42.63
C ASP A 211 -19.07 -3.57 43.12
N ASP A 212 -19.42 -4.86 43.21
CA ASP A 212 -20.63 -5.33 43.88
C ASP A 212 -20.44 -5.05 45.38
N LEU A 213 -20.80 -3.83 45.77
CA LEU A 213 -20.86 -3.43 47.17
C LEU A 213 -22.16 -3.98 47.79
N SER A 214 -21.98 -5.08 48.51
CA SER A 214 -22.76 -5.59 49.65
C SER A 214 -24.16 -6.17 49.40
#